data_AF-A0A2H3NKK2-F1
#
_entry.id   AF-A0A2H3NKK2-F1
#
_cell.length_a   1.000
_cell.length_b   1.000
_cell.length_c   1.000
_cell.angle_alpha   90.00
_cell.angle_beta   90.00
_cell.angle_gamma   90.00
#
_symmetry.space_group_name_H-M   'P 1'
#
loop_
_entity.id
_entity.type
_entity.pdbx_description
1 polymer ?
#
loop_
_entity_poly.entity_id
_entity_poly.type
_entity_poly.pdbx_seq_one_letter_code
_entity_poly.pdbx_strand_id
1 'polypeptide(L)'
;MAHCTRRFFLTRPPPPMANYPDADALHRVLSEIIHDVNNPLSIIHGNAQFLIEVAKEEGDDSPVQEALRDIHDATNQLSKRLERLEDLRDELEGE
;
A
#
# COMPACT_ATOMS: atom_id res chain seq x y z
N MET A 1 -25.11 -15.71 -54.17
CA MET A 1 -24.02 -16.21 -53.31
C MET A 1 -23.86 -15.25 -52.15
N ALA A 2 -24.37 -15.62 -50.97
CA ALA A 2 -24.24 -14.87 -49.72
C ALA A 2 -23.60 -15.81 -48.70
N HIS A 3 -22.34 -15.56 -48.33
CA HIS A 3 -21.66 -16.32 -47.28
C HIS A 3 -21.85 -15.62 -45.94
N CYS A 4 -22.76 -16.17 -45.15
CA CYS A 4 -22.96 -15.88 -43.74
C CYS A 4 -21.83 -16.55 -42.94
N THR A 5 -20.84 -15.78 -42.51
CA THR A 5 -19.76 -16.29 -41.65
C THR A 5 -20.13 -16.03 -40.19
N ARG A 6 -20.74 -17.05 -39.57
CA ARG A 6 -21.11 -17.06 -38.15
C ARG A 6 -19.83 -17.16 -37.30
N ARG A 7 -19.44 -16.07 -36.65
CA ARG A 7 -18.30 -16.04 -35.73
C ARG A 7 -18.71 -16.74 -34.43
N PHE A 8 -18.27 -17.99 -34.27
CA PHE A 8 -18.34 -18.70 -33.00
C PHE A 8 -17.47 -17.97 -31.96
N PHE A 9 -18.08 -17.09 -31.16
CA PHE A 9 -17.52 -16.71 -29.88
C PHE A 9 -17.72 -17.91 -28.95
N LEU A 10 -16.67 -18.73 -28.84
CA LEU A 10 -16.53 -19.70 -27.77
C LEU A 10 -16.63 -18.95 -26.45
N THR A 11 -17.73 -19.15 -25.74
CA THR A 11 -17.88 -18.83 -24.32
C THR A 11 -16.86 -19.66 -23.57
N ARG A 12 -15.66 -19.11 -23.36
CA ARG A 12 -14.69 -19.69 -22.43
C ARG A 12 -15.40 -19.74 -21.07
N PRO A 13 -15.58 -20.92 -20.44
CA PRO A 13 -16.12 -20.96 -19.09
C PRO A 13 -15.23 -20.10 -18.20
N PRO A 14 -15.80 -19.38 -17.21
CA PRO A 14 -14.99 -18.64 -16.26
C PRO A 14 -13.96 -19.60 -15.66
N PRO A 15 -12.70 -19.18 -15.46
CA PRO A 15 -11.71 -20.01 -14.81
C PRO A 15 -12.29 -20.56 -13.50
N PRO A 16 -11.98 -21.83 -13.13
CA PRO A 16 -12.46 -22.39 -11.87
C PRO A 16 -12.13 -21.39 -10.78
N MET A 17 -13.14 -20.97 -10.00
CA MET A 17 -12.99 -20.00 -8.93
C MET A 17 -11.75 -20.40 -8.13
N ALA A 18 -10.65 -19.67 -8.34
CA ALA A 18 -9.61 -19.60 -7.35
C ALA A 18 -10.34 -19.23 -6.08
N ASN A 19 -10.20 -20.05 -5.05
CA ASN A 19 -10.88 -19.89 -3.78
C ASN A 19 -10.54 -18.47 -3.27
N TYR A 20 -11.38 -17.48 -3.61
CA TYR A 20 -11.19 -16.13 -3.14
C TYR A 20 -11.27 -16.24 -1.62
N PRO A 21 -10.29 -15.69 -0.88
CA PRO A 21 -10.40 -15.68 0.56
C PRO A 21 -11.77 -15.09 0.91
N ASP A 22 -12.49 -15.77 1.81
CA ASP A 22 -13.71 -15.25 2.41
C ASP A 22 -13.47 -13.78 2.81
N ALA A 23 -14.43 -12.89 2.64
CA ALA A 23 -14.23 -11.44 2.84
C ALA A 23 -13.63 -11.16 4.23
N ASP A 24 -14.06 -11.94 5.23
CA ASP A 24 -13.54 -11.93 6.60
C ASP A 24 -12.08 -12.39 6.73
N ALA A 25 -11.63 -13.32 5.89
CA ALA A 25 -10.24 -13.77 5.83
C ALA A 25 -9.36 -12.72 5.14
N LEU A 26 -9.85 -12.09 4.08
CA LEU A 26 -9.15 -11.00 3.39
C LEU A 26 -8.99 -9.79 4.32
N HIS A 27 -10.05 -9.42 5.04
CA HIS A 27 -10.03 -8.32 5.99
C HIS A 27 -9.00 -8.56 7.10
N ARG A 28 -8.98 -9.74 7.72
CA ARG A 28 -8.00 -10.07 8.77
C ARG A 28 -6.57 -9.93 8.29
N VAL A 29 -6.27 -10.48 7.11
CA VAL A 29 -4.93 -10.38 6.52
C VAL A 29 -4.57 -8.93 6.21
N LEU A 30 -5.50 -8.12 5.68
CA LEU A 30 -5.25 -6.71 5.43
C LEU A 30 -4.96 -5.94 6.73
N SER A 31 -5.77 -6.16 7.76
CA SER A 31 -5.58 -5.52 9.07
C SER A 31 -4.25 -5.91 9.72
N GLU A 32 -3.83 -7.18 9.63
CA GLU A 32 -2.50 -7.64 10.08
C GLU A 32 -1.38 -6.96 9.30
N ILE A 33 -1.44 -6.95 7.96
CA ILE A 33 -0.41 -6.32 7.12
C ILE A 33 -0.30 -4.83 7.41
N ILE A 34 -1.43 -4.12 7.50
CA ILE A 34 -1.47 -2.68 7.76
C ILE A 34 -0.82 -2.38 9.11
N HIS A 35 -1.19 -3.11 10.15
CA HIS A 35 -0.60 -2.95 11.48
C HIS A 35 0.91 -3.24 11.48
N ASP A 36 1.32 -4.35 10.87
CA ASP A 36 2.71 -4.80 10.83
C ASP A 36 3.62 -3.87 10.02
N VAL A 37 3.07 -3.12 9.07
CA VAL A 37 3.81 -2.12 8.29
C VAL A 37 3.77 -0.74 8.96
N ASN A 38 2.63 -0.32 9.54
CA ASN A 38 2.51 0.98 10.19
C ASN A 38 3.45 1.14 11.39
N ASN A 39 3.65 0.09 12.18
CA ASN A 39 4.51 0.13 13.35
C ASN A 39 6.00 0.43 13.01
N PRO A 40 6.68 -0.35 12.14
CA PRO A 40 8.06 -0.04 11.75
C PRO A 40 8.17 1.29 10.98
N LEU A 41 7.17 1.67 10.17
CA LEU A 41 7.19 2.98 9.49
C LEU A 41 7.17 4.13 10.48
N SER A 42 6.35 4.04 11.54
CA SER A 42 6.28 5.07 12.59
C SER A 42 7.63 5.24 13.30
N ILE A 43 8.33 4.13 13.57
CA ILE A 43 9.67 4.14 14.17
C ILE A 43 10.69 4.81 13.24
N ILE A 44 10.71 4.41 11.95
CA ILE A 44 11.65 4.97 10.98
C ILE A 44 11.38 6.47 10.78
N HIS A 45 10.12 6.86 10.68
CA HIS A 45 9.70 8.26 10.54
C HIS A 45 10.17 9.11 11.72
N GLY A 46 9.91 8.67 12.96
CA GLY A 46 10.34 9.37 14.16
C GLY A 46 11.86 9.47 14.27
N ASN A 47 12.59 8.40 13.96
CA ASN A 47 14.06 8.42 13.96
C ASN A 47 14.63 9.37 12.91
N ALA A 48 14.04 9.39 11.71
CA ALA A 48 14.47 10.30 10.65
C ALA A 48 14.19 11.77 11.04
N GLN A 49 13.02 12.06 11.61
CA GLN A 49 12.70 13.39 12.12
C GLN A 49 13.69 13.84 13.19
N PHE A 50 13.95 12.98 14.19
CA PHE A 50 14.91 13.28 15.26
C PHE A 50 16.31 13.61 14.71
N LEU A 51 16.81 12.80 13.77
CA LEU A 51 18.13 13.03 13.18
C LEU A 51 18.18 14.30 12.32
N ILE A 52 17.08 14.67 11.64
CA ILE A 52 16.98 15.96 10.93
C ILE A 52 17.10 17.12 11.93
N GLU A 53 16.45 17.02 13.09
CA GLU A 53 16.50 18.04 14.15
C GLU A 53 17.93 18.18 14.70
N VAL A 54 18.61 17.07 15.00
CA VAL A 54 20.02 17.08 15.44
C VAL A 54 20.94 17.69 14.39
N ALA A 55 20.84 17.27 13.12
CA ALA A 55 21.67 17.81 12.04
C ALA A 55 21.47 19.31 11.85
N LYS A 56 20.22 19.80 11.99
CA LYS A 56 19.92 21.24 11.94
C LYS A 56 20.58 22.01 13.09
N GLU A 57 20.58 21.46 14.31
CA GLU A 57 21.23 22.09 15.47
C GLU A 57 22.76 22.18 15.32
N GLU A 58 23.36 21.17 14.69
CA GLU A 58 24.81 21.14 14.40
C GLU A 58 25.21 22.01 13.20
N GLY A 59 24.24 22.60 12.49
CA GLY A 59 24.48 23.37 11.27
C GLY A 59 24.94 22.51 10.09
N ASP A 60 24.56 21.23 10.09
CA ASP A 60 24.94 20.27 9.06
C ASP A 60 23.98 20.32 7.87
N ASP A 61 24.43 20.92 6.76
CA ASP A 61 23.77 20.89 5.45
C ASP A 61 24.33 19.75 4.55
N SER A 62 24.91 18.70 5.15
CA SER A 62 25.50 17.59 4.39
C SER A 62 24.46 16.77 3.61
N PRO A 63 24.93 15.94 2.64
CA PRO A 63 24.12 14.90 2.01
C PRO A 63 23.45 13.93 2.99
N VAL A 64 23.94 13.83 4.23
CA VAL A 64 23.28 13.02 5.27
C VAL A 64 21.95 13.66 5.67
N GLN A 65 21.91 14.98 5.82
CA GLN A 65 20.69 15.72 6.14
C GLN A 65 19.64 15.61 5.02
N GLU A 66 20.07 15.60 3.75
CA GLU A 66 19.21 15.32 2.60
C GLU A 66 18.67 13.89 2.63
N ALA A 67 19.52 12.89 2.83
CA ALA A 67 19.09 11.50 2.92
C ALA A 67 18.09 11.25 4.07
N LEU A 68 18.27 11.92 5.21
CA LEU A 68 17.34 11.83 6.33
C LEU A 68 15.97 12.43 6.00
N ARG A 69 15.94 13.57 5.29
CA ARG A 69 14.68 14.15 4.76
C ARG A 69 13.99 13.21 3.79
N ASP A 70 14.74 12.60 2.88
CA ASP A 70 14.18 11.64 1.92
C ASP A 70 13.54 10.43 2.62
N ILE A 71 14.20 9.89 3.64
CA ILE A 71 13.65 8.78 4.46
C ILE A 71 12.38 9.21 5.19
N HIS A 72 12.40 10.39 5.82
CA HIS A 72 11.25 10.95 6.51
C HIS A 72 10.05 11.13 5.55
N ASP A 73 10.29 11.67 4.36
CA ASP A 73 9.25 11.94 3.39
C ASP A 73 8.72 10.66 2.73
N ALA A 74 9.59 9.69 2.47
CA ALA A 74 9.20 8.37 1.97
C ALA A 74 8.33 7.61 2.98
N THR A 75 8.71 7.61 4.26
CA THR A 75 7.90 6.96 5.31
C THR A 75 6.54 7.62 5.46
N ASN A 76 6.47 8.96 5.46
CA ASN A 76 5.20 9.68 5.48
C ASN A 76 4.29 9.36 4.27
N GLN A 77 4.86 9.26 3.07
CA GLN A 77 4.12 8.85 1.88
C GLN A 77 3.59 7.42 1.98
N LEU A 78 4.36 6.50 2.57
CA LEU A 78 3.94 5.12 2.78
C LEU A 78 2.81 5.02 3.82
N SER A 79 2.91 5.75 4.94
CA SER A 79 1.83 5.83 5.94
C SER A 79 0.51 6.29 5.32
N LYS A 80 0.51 7.36 4.52
CA LYS A 80 -0.70 7.83 3.81
C LYS A 80 -1.29 6.80 2.85
N ARG A 81 -0.45 5.98 2.21
CA ARG A 81 -0.92 4.90 1.33
C ARG A 81 -1.55 3.75 2.11
N LEU A 82 -1.04 3.48 3.31
CA LEU A 82 -1.61 2.48 4.22
C LEU A 82 -2.91 2.96 4.83
N GLU A 83 -3.01 4.23 5.22
CA GLU A 83 -4.29 4.86 5.63
C GLU A 83 -5.34 4.72 4.52
N ARG A 84 -4.97 4.98 3.25
CA ARG A 84 -5.90 4.76 2.14
C ARG A 84 -6.29 3.28 1.95
N LEU A 85 -5.42 2.35 2.32
CA LEU A 85 -5.72 0.93 2.27
C LEU A 85 -6.68 0.52 3.41
N GLU A 86 -6.56 1.15 4.59
CA GLU A 86 -7.53 1.03 5.69
C GLU A 86 -8.90 1.51 5.23
N ASP A 87 -9.00 2.70 4.61
CA ASP A 87 -10.26 3.24 4.08
C ASP A 87 -10.92 2.26 3.09
N LEU A 88 -10.14 1.73 2.15
CA LEU A 88 -10.65 0.78 1.15
C LEU A 88 -11.08 -0.55 1.77
N ARG A 89 -10.37 -1.02 2.81
CA ARG A 89 -10.76 -2.20 3.58
C ARG A 89 -12.11 -1.96 4.27
N ASP A 90 -12.32 -0.78 4.83
CA ASP A 90 -13.55 -0.43 5.55
C ASP A 90 -14.72 -0.20 4.57
N GLU A 91 -14.46 0.39 3.39
CA GLU A 91 -15.43 0.51 2.30
C GLU A 91 -15.96 -0.88 1.85
N LEU A 92 -15.13 -1.92 1.89
CA LEU A 92 -15.52 -3.30 1.57
C LEU A 92 -16.44 -3.94 2.64
N GLU A 93 -16.55 -3.37 3.85
CA GLU A 93 -17.50 -3.83 4.88
C GLU A 93 -18.92 -3.27 4.68
N GLY A 94 -19.08 -2.26 3.81
CA GLY A 94 -20.33 -1.52 3.61
C GLY A 94 -21.28 -2.05 2.53
N GLU A 95 -20.96 -3.17 1.86
CA GLU A 95 -21.79 -3.85 0.83
C GLU A 95 -22.42 -5.15 1.36
#